data_AF-A0A2A5BH44-F1
#
_entry.id   AF-A0A2A5BH44-F1
#
_cell.length_a   1.000
_cell.length_b   1.000
_cell.length_c   1.000
_cell.angle_alpha   90.00
_cell.angle_beta   90.00
_cell.angle_gamma   90.00
#
_symmetry.space_group_name_H-M   'P 1'
#
loop_
_entity.id
_entity.type
_entity.pdbx_description
1 polymer ?
#
loop_
_entity_poly.entity_id
_entity_poly.type
_entity_poly.pdbx_seq_one_letter_code
_entity_poly.pdbx_strand_id
1 'polypeptide(L)'
;MGEVRTEIRTLLICDDIPSSSYGTGQRLLAIKKALDTLGECRILHLTNGEKPAELAFNDYIAPLPISKNASRFQYILRNLTFSSYRYDSNYNELFEIIMREFSFDVVVCSFLRNSPVVPKIKIPCLLDIDALDEPQGIVTRLIWPITKLMIRKRGGDFEKIFVIRPRDAYIFSESKKKDIVFLPGFSATALPHLTSTKRDNYVLMVGSMNWLPNKEAVDFLITGNLPGLLNSRGWKLKLVGSGTDRYRGIDGVVAEGFVDDLNAVYASSGVVICPIWSGSGANIKLAEAIQHGRAVISTKHAAEAYSSLLEPQRDFLVADNKLDFIRATLRVIDDQLLRGSLEKHAQKVAKNNFTQSHFTAIIANAIRQSVN
;
A
#
# COMPACT_ATOMS: atom_id res chain seq x y z
N MET A 1 37.40 -5.23 11.86
CA MET A 1 35.96 -5.35 12.19
C MET A 1 35.50 -3.95 12.55
N GLY A 2 34.79 -3.27 11.64
CA GLY A 2 34.28 -1.92 11.93
C GLY A 2 33.22 -1.99 13.03
N GLU A 3 33.25 -1.04 13.96
CA GLU A 3 32.19 -0.89 14.96
C GLU A 3 30.85 -0.73 14.25
N VAL A 4 29.93 -1.65 14.50
CA VAL A 4 28.55 -1.51 14.02
C VAL A 4 27.99 -0.27 14.69
N ARG A 5 27.72 0.78 13.92
CA ARG A 5 27.04 1.98 14.44
C ARG A 5 25.75 1.53 15.12
N THR A 6 25.66 1.80 16.42
CA THR A 6 24.54 1.37 17.26
C THR A 6 23.27 2.16 16.98
N GLU A 7 23.40 3.38 16.45
CA GLU A 7 22.30 4.27 16.12
C GLU A 7 22.49 4.85 14.70
N ILE A 8 21.43 4.86 13.90
CA ILE A 8 21.39 5.39 12.54
C ILE A 8 20.32 6.48 12.50
N ARG A 9 20.74 7.71 12.19
CA ARG A 9 19.83 8.87 12.05
C ARG A 9 19.26 8.93 10.65
N THR A 10 17.95 9.00 10.53
CA THR A 10 17.26 8.91 9.23
C THR A 10 16.41 10.13 8.96
N LEU A 11 16.42 10.61 7.71
CA LEU A 11 15.47 11.60 7.21
C LEU A 11 14.45 10.92 6.29
N LEU A 12 13.17 10.92 6.68
CA LEU A 12 12.05 10.45 5.86
C LEU A 12 11.43 11.62 5.10
N ILE A 13 11.38 11.54 3.77
CA ILE A 13 10.74 12.55 2.91
C ILE A 13 9.44 11.98 2.37
N CYS A 14 8.31 12.61 2.66
CA CYS A 14 6.99 12.18 2.22
C CYS A 14 6.05 13.37 1.99
N ASP A 15 5.02 13.18 1.17
CA ASP A 15 3.97 14.17 0.87
C ASP A 15 2.59 13.76 1.41
N ASP A 16 2.60 12.80 2.33
CA ASP A 16 1.42 12.22 2.95
C ASP A 16 1.77 11.92 4.43
N ILE A 17 0.75 11.77 5.26
CA ILE A 17 0.91 11.64 6.71
C ILE A 17 0.95 10.15 7.08
N PRO A 18 1.93 9.69 7.88
CA PRO A 18 1.88 8.38 8.51
C PRO A 18 0.56 8.20 9.29
N SER A 19 -0.34 7.36 8.77
CA SER A 19 -1.73 7.28 9.26
C SER A 19 -2.26 5.85 9.23
N SER A 20 -3.17 5.52 10.13
CA SER A 20 -3.85 4.21 10.16
C SER A 20 -5.00 4.09 9.15
N SER A 21 -5.47 5.21 8.60
CA SER A 21 -6.82 5.30 8.03
C SER A 21 -6.94 4.88 6.56
N TYR A 22 -5.82 4.82 5.83
CA TYR A 22 -5.81 4.49 4.39
C TYR A 22 -4.44 3.92 3.97
N GLY A 23 -4.39 3.28 2.80
CA GLY A 23 -3.26 2.44 2.40
C GLY A 23 -1.88 3.14 2.32
N THR A 24 -1.79 4.34 1.74
CA THR A 24 -0.52 5.09 1.65
C THR A 24 -0.04 5.55 3.02
N GLY A 25 -0.96 6.06 3.85
CA GLY A 25 -0.68 6.40 5.24
C GLY A 25 -0.20 5.20 6.06
N GLN A 26 -0.83 4.04 5.91
CA GLN A 26 -0.46 2.83 6.66
C GLN A 26 0.96 2.36 6.29
N ARG A 27 1.33 2.48 5.01
CA ARG A 27 2.69 2.19 4.54
C ARG A 27 3.71 3.14 5.17
N LEU A 28 3.45 4.45 5.12
CA LEU A 28 4.31 5.45 5.74
C LEU A 28 4.47 5.22 7.24
N LEU A 29 3.39 4.87 7.93
CA LEU A 29 3.42 4.53 9.35
C LEU A 29 4.28 3.30 9.63
N ALA A 30 4.17 2.25 8.81
CA ALA A 30 5.00 1.07 8.93
C ALA A 30 6.49 1.35 8.70
N ILE A 31 6.81 2.20 7.70
CA ILE A 31 8.18 2.65 7.41
C ILE A 31 8.70 3.49 8.58
N LYS A 32 7.96 4.50 9.03
CA LYS A 32 8.37 5.37 10.14
C LYS A 32 8.65 4.55 11.41
N LYS A 33 7.76 3.61 11.77
CA LYS A 33 7.98 2.68 12.90
C LYS A 33 9.25 1.86 12.74
N ALA A 34 9.60 1.45 11.51
CA ALA A 34 10.84 0.72 11.26
C ALA A 34 12.07 1.61 11.43
N LEU A 35 12.03 2.84 10.91
CA LEU A 35 13.11 3.82 11.04
C LEU A 35 13.37 4.19 12.51
N ASP A 36 12.31 4.35 13.31
CA ASP A 36 12.41 4.62 14.75
C ASP A 36 13.12 3.52 15.55
N THR A 37 13.21 2.29 15.01
CA THR A 37 13.98 1.20 15.65
C THR A 37 15.49 1.27 15.38
N LEU A 38 15.91 2.09 14.42
CA LEU A 38 17.32 2.28 14.06
C LEU A 38 17.97 3.44 14.81
N GLY A 39 17.18 4.42 15.26
CA GLY A 39 17.63 5.64 15.89
C GLY A 39 16.63 6.77 15.66
N GLU A 40 17.08 8.02 15.83
CA GLU A 40 16.27 9.20 15.54
C GLU A 40 15.83 9.24 14.07
N CYS A 41 14.51 9.22 13.83
CA CYS A 41 13.92 9.49 12.52
C CYS A 41 13.18 10.83 12.52
N ARG A 42 13.61 11.74 11.64
CA ARG A 42 12.92 13.02 11.36
C ARG A 42 12.16 12.95 10.05
N ILE A 43 11.07 13.70 9.94
CA ILE A 43 10.27 13.78 8.72
C ILE A 43 10.44 15.16 8.07
N LEU A 44 10.67 15.17 6.76
CA LEU A 44 10.49 16.33 5.89
C LEU A 44 9.19 16.14 5.09
N HIS A 45 8.13 16.81 5.53
CA HIS A 45 6.80 16.68 4.95
C HIS A 45 6.58 17.71 3.84
N LEU A 46 6.23 17.24 2.64
CA LEU A 46 5.93 18.07 1.47
C LEU A 46 4.43 18.40 1.46
N THR A 47 4.07 19.68 1.56
CA THR A 47 2.66 20.14 1.60
C THR A 47 2.45 21.44 0.81
N ASN A 48 1.22 21.70 0.38
CA ASN A 48 0.84 22.98 -0.25
C ASN A 48 0.43 24.07 0.78
N GLY A 49 0.66 23.86 2.09
CA GLY A 49 0.14 24.74 3.13
C GLY A 49 0.69 24.48 4.53
N GLU A 50 -0.19 24.54 5.53
CA GLU A 50 0.16 24.46 6.95
C GLU A 50 0.68 23.09 7.40
N LYS A 51 1.36 23.07 8.56
CA LYS A 51 1.84 21.84 9.22
C LYS A 51 0.64 20.97 9.60
N PRO A 52 0.58 19.71 9.16
CA PRO A 52 -0.34 18.75 9.77
C PRO A 52 -0.20 18.73 11.29
N ALA A 53 -1.33 18.73 12.00
CA ALA A 53 -1.36 18.71 13.46
C ALA A 53 -0.70 17.45 14.03
N GLU A 54 -0.65 16.36 13.26
CA GLU A 54 -0.07 15.08 13.70
C GLU A 54 1.47 14.98 13.54
N LEU A 55 2.14 15.97 12.92
CA LEU A 55 3.61 15.96 12.80
C LEU A 55 4.29 16.34 14.12
N ALA A 56 5.40 15.68 14.43
CA ALA A 56 6.15 15.98 15.65
C ALA A 56 6.75 17.39 15.59
N PHE A 57 7.02 17.98 16.76
CA PHE A 57 7.60 19.32 16.87
C PHE A 57 8.89 19.47 16.04
N ASN A 58 9.74 18.43 16.05
CA ASN A 58 11.04 18.41 15.35
C ASN A 58 10.96 18.08 13.85
N ASP A 59 9.77 17.80 13.32
CA ASP A 59 9.57 17.53 11.89
C ASP A 59 9.46 18.81 11.07
N TYR A 60 9.96 18.75 9.84
CA TYR A 60 10.06 19.87 8.92
C TYR A 60 8.93 19.86 7.91
N ILE A 61 8.66 21.03 7.36
CA ILE A 61 7.69 21.22 6.29
C ILE A 61 8.41 21.88 5.14
N ALA A 62 8.19 21.36 3.95
CA ALA A 62 8.58 22.02 2.73
C ALA A 62 7.36 22.18 1.83
N PRO A 63 7.34 23.22 0.97
CA PRO A 63 6.34 23.31 -0.06
C PRO A 63 6.43 22.06 -0.95
N LEU A 64 5.27 21.51 -1.32
CA LEU A 64 5.18 20.60 -2.45
C LEU A 64 5.82 21.32 -3.65
N PRO A 65 6.67 20.65 -4.43
CA PRO A 65 7.26 21.28 -5.60
C PRO A 65 6.15 21.79 -6.55
N ILE A 66 5.99 23.11 -6.59
CA ILE A 66 4.84 23.77 -7.23
C ILE A 66 4.97 23.67 -8.75
N SER A 67 3.93 23.13 -9.37
CA SER A 67 3.62 23.32 -10.79
C SER A 67 2.85 24.64 -10.93
N LYS A 68 3.46 25.67 -11.53
CA LYS A 68 2.66 26.80 -12.04
C LYS A 68 1.68 26.28 -13.10
N ASN A 69 0.37 26.36 -12.81
CA ASN A 69 -0.77 26.19 -13.74
C ASN A 69 -0.50 25.26 -14.94
N ALA A 70 -0.65 23.95 -14.75
CA ALA A 70 -0.46 22.97 -15.80
C ALA A 70 -1.77 22.60 -16.51
N SER A 71 -1.84 22.83 -17.82
CA SER A 71 -2.89 22.29 -18.72
C SER A 71 -2.88 20.76 -18.77
N ARG A 72 -3.96 20.12 -19.27
CA ARG A 72 -4.04 18.65 -19.48
C ARG A 72 -2.84 18.08 -20.26
N PHE A 73 -2.27 18.85 -21.19
CA PHE A 73 -1.09 18.46 -21.97
C PHE A 73 0.20 18.44 -21.12
N GLN A 74 0.34 19.40 -20.20
CA GLN A 74 1.44 19.42 -19.24
C GLN A 74 1.33 18.31 -18.19
N TYR A 75 0.12 17.85 -17.83
CA TYR A 75 -0.06 16.66 -16.98
C TYR A 75 0.52 15.39 -17.64
N ILE A 76 0.36 15.26 -18.96
CA ILE A 76 0.90 14.14 -19.75
C ILE A 76 2.43 14.24 -19.83
N LEU A 77 2.97 15.43 -20.11
CA LEU A 77 4.42 15.72 -20.03
C LEU A 77 5.00 15.60 -18.60
N ARG A 78 4.17 15.76 -17.56
CA ARG A 78 4.55 15.65 -16.14
C ARG A 78 4.79 14.22 -15.70
N ASN A 79 3.96 13.29 -16.16
CA ASN A 79 4.17 11.86 -16.00
C ASN A 79 5.31 11.33 -16.88
N LEU A 80 5.74 12.12 -17.87
CA LEU A 80 6.92 11.84 -18.66
C LEU A 80 8.16 12.26 -17.87
N THR A 81 8.45 13.54 -17.76
CA THR A 81 9.85 13.92 -17.62
C THR A 81 10.42 13.93 -16.20
N PHE A 82 9.59 13.83 -15.15
CA PHE A 82 9.92 14.32 -13.80
C PHE A 82 10.48 15.78 -13.76
N SER A 83 10.70 16.42 -14.91
CA SER A 83 11.43 17.69 -15.08
C SER A 83 10.52 18.90 -14.93
N SER A 84 9.23 18.68 -14.69
CA SER A 84 8.24 19.72 -14.42
C SER A 84 8.05 20.02 -12.94
N TYR A 85 8.64 19.21 -12.04
CA TYR A 85 8.91 19.67 -10.68
C TYR A 85 10.07 20.65 -10.75
N ARG A 86 9.75 21.94 -10.86
CA ARG A 86 10.74 22.99 -10.68
C ARG A 86 10.96 23.15 -9.18
N TYR A 87 12.22 23.07 -8.79
CA TYR A 87 12.68 23.47 -7.47
C TYR A 87 12.19 24.89 -7.20
N ASP A 88 11.52 25.10 -6.08
CA ASP A 88 11.58 26.40 -5.45
C ASP A 88 13.01 26.55 -4.90
N SER A 89 13.66 27.68 -5.13
CA SER A 89 14.96 27.99 -4.50
C SER A 89 14.89 27.81 -2.98
N ASN A 90 13.71 28.08 -2.42
CA ASN A 90 13.41 27.93 -1.00
C ASN A 90 13.50 26.46 -0.53
N TYR A 91 13.15 25.48 -1.37
CA TYR A 91 13.27 24.06 -1.01
C TYR A 91 14.73 23.65 -0.89
N ASN A 92 15.55 23.98 -1.90
CA ASN A 92 16.95 23.58 -1.89
C ASN A 92 17.70 24.22 -0.72
N GLU A 93 17.43 25.49 -0.43
CA GLU A 93 17.99 26.18 0.73
C GLU A 93 17.57 25.50 2.04
N LEU A 94 16.29 25.18 2.20
CA LEU A 94 15.80 24.47 3.38
C LEU A 94 16.43 23.08 3.52
N PHE A 95 16.51 22.32 2.42
CA PHE A 95 17.11 20.99 2.43
C PHE A 95 18.59 21.05 2.83
N GLU A 96 19.35 22.00 2.28
CA GLU A 96 20.75 22.22 2.66
C GLU A 96 20.89 22.66 4.13
N ILE A 97 19.99 23.50 4.64
CA ILE A 97 19.95 23.88 6.06
C ILE A 97 19.72 22.64 6.94
N ILE A 98 18.72 21.83 6.62
CA ILE A 98 18.40 20.59 7.35
C ILE A 98 19.60 19.64 7.37
N MET A 99 20.23 19.42 6.21
CA MET A 99 21.39 18.55 6.06
C MET A 99 22.65 19.09 6.74
N ARG A 100 22.77 20.41 6.93
CA ARG A 100 23.88 21.05 7.62
C ARG A 100 23.71 21.08 9.14
N GLU A 101 22.51 21.40 9.61
CA GLU A 101 22.20 21.49 11.05
C GLU A 101 22.08 20.11 11.69
N PHE A 102 21.61 19.12 10.93
CA PHE A 102 21.40 17.77 11.40
C PHE A 102 22.20 16.79 10.54
N SER A 103 23.00 15.95 11.18
CA SER A 103 23.72 14.90 10.49
C SER A 103 22.81 13.67 10.34
N PHE A 104 22.49 13.31 9.11
CA PHE A 104 21.78 12.08 8.79
C PHE A 104 22.74 11.05 8.19
N ASP A 105 22.48 9.78 8.48
CA ASP A 105 23.24 8.66 7.94
C ASP A 105 22.59 8.12 6.66
N VAL A 106 21.27 8.32 6.49
CA VAL A 106 20.51 7.86 5.34
C VAL A 106 19.26 8.75 5.11
N VAL A 107 18.90 8.93 3.84
CA VAL A 107 17.62 9.52 3.42
C VAL A 107 16.71 8.45 2.86
N VAL A 108 15.46 8.41 3.32
CA VAL A 108 14.41 7.56 2.76
C VAL A 108 13.38 8.47 2.09
N CYS A 109 13.21 8.32 0.78
CA CYS A 109 12.22 9.05 0.01
C CYS A 109 11.02 8.16 -0.26
N SER A 110 9.86 8.50 0.28
CA SER A 110 8.62 7.79 -0.01
C SER A 110 7.97 8.33 -1.26
N PHE A 111 7.49 7.39 -2.08
CA PHE A 111 6.83 7.57 -3.36
C PHE A 111 7.73 8.12 -4.47
N LEU A 112 7.68 7.49 -5.64
CA LEU A 112 8.44 7.89 -6.81
C LEU A 112 8.20 9.35 -7.23
N ARG A 113 6.98 9.87 -7.00
CA ARG A 113 6.61 11.25 -7.31
C ARG A 113 7.39 12.29 -6.49
N ASN A 114 7.83 11.94 -5.29
CA ASN A 114 8.65 12.79 -4.42
C ASN A 114 10.13 12.68 -4.76
N SER A 115 10.53 11.63 -5.49
CA SER A 115 11.93 11.43 -5.83
C SER A 115 12.61 12.70 -6.36
N PRO A 116 12.03 13.57 -7.21
CA PRO A 116 12.74 14.76 -7.72
C PRO A 116 13.20 15.75 -6.64
N VAL A 117 12.65 15.72 -5.43
CA VAL A 117 13.06 16.62 -4.34
C VAL A 117 14.35 16.17 -3.64
N VAL A 118 14.88 14.99 -3.96
CA VAL A 118 16.11 14.47 -3.34
C VAL A 118 17.30 14.82 -4.23
N PRO A 119 18.13 15.83 -3.89
CA PRO A 119 19.32 16.16 -4.65
C PRO A 119 20.36 15.03 -4.56
N LYS A 120 21.39 15.12 -5.40
CA LYS A 120 22.53 14.19 -5.30
C LYS A 120 23.36 14.55 -4.08
N ILE A 121 23.26 13.71 -3.05
CA ILE A 121 24.00 13.85 -1.79
C ILE A 121 24.99 12.70 -1.60
N LYS A 122 25.91 12.86 -0.64
CA LYS A 122 26.97 11.88 -0.38
C LYS A 122 26.54 10.69 0.47
N ILE A 123 25.46 10.84 1.23
CA ILE A 123 24.92 9.76 2.06
C ILE A 123 23.96 8.88 1.26
N PRO A 124 23.77 7.62 1.66
CA PRO A 124 22.80 6.73 1.05
C PRO A 124 21.38 7.32 0.94
N CYS A 125 20.76 7.11 -0.21
CA CYS A 125 19.36 7.47 -0.47
C CYS A 125 18.58 6.23 -0.90
N LEU A 126 17.49 5.92 -0.20
CA LEU A 126 16.59 4.82 -0.53
C LEU A 126 15.28 5.39 -1.07
N LEU A 127 14.70 4.72 -2.06
CA LEU A 127 13.41 5.11 -2.65
C LEU A 127 12.35 4.06 -2.33
N ASP A 128 11.25 4.47 -1.72
CA ASP A 128 10.07 3.64 -1.55
C ASP A 128 9.05 3.88 -2.66
N ILE A 129 8.72 2.84 -3.42
CA ILE A 129 7.74 2.88 -4.51
C ILE A 129 6.54 2.02 -4.11
N ASP A 130 5.39 2.69 -3.96
CA ASP A 130 4.11 2.06 -3.63
C ASP A 130 3.48 1.36 -4.84
N ALA A 131 3.48 2.02 -6.00
CA ALA A 131 2.96 1.46 -7.23
C ALA A 131 3.54 2.15 -8.48
N LEU A 132 3.85 1.36 -9.50
CA LEU A 132 4.05 1.84 -10.86
C LEU A 132 2.88 1.42 -11.74
N ASP A 133 2.13 2.41 -12.22
CA ASP A 133 0.91 2.15 -12.98
C ASP A 133 1.15 2.31 -14.46
N GLU A 134 0.95 1.22 -15.17
CA GLU A 134 0.91 1.27 -16.62
C GLU A 134 -0.33 2.08 -17.03
N PRO A 135 -0.14 3.12 -17.84
CA PRO A 135 -1.23 3.97 -18.27
C PRO A 135 -2.28 3.20 -19.08
N GLN A 136 -3.56 3.53 -18.86
CA GLN A 136 -4.68 2.93 -19.60
C GLN A 136 -5.04 3.69 -20.89
N GLY A 137 -4.64 4.96 -21.00
CA GLY A 137 -4.95 5.79 -22.16
C GLY A 137 -4.05 5.51 -23.36
N ILE A 138 -4.58 5.63 -24.59
CA ILE A 138 -3.84 5.38 -25.83
C ILE A 138 -2.57 6.24 -25.89
N VAL A 139 -2.70 7.55 -25.70
CA VAL A 139 -1.57 8.50 -25.73
C VAL A 139 -0.55 8.16 -24.64
N THR A 140 -1.01 7.85 -23.43
CA THR A 140 -0.13 7.57 -22.30
C THR A 140 0.57 6.21 -22.44
N ARG A 141 -0.01 5.23 -23.14
CA ARG A 141 0.66 3.98 -23.54
C ARG A 141 1.74 4.20 -24.59
N LEU A 142 1.52 5.08 -25.57
CA LEU A 142 2.52 5.39 -26.60
C LEU A 142 3.80 5.98 -25.98
N ILE A 143 3.66 6.78 -24.93
CA ILE A 143 4.78 7.44 -24.24
C ILE A 143 5.35 6.60 -23.08
N TRP A 144 4.69 5.51 -22.69
CA TRP A 144 5.08 4.66 -21.55
C TRP A 144 6.52 4.12 -21.64
N PRO A 145 7.04 3.68 -22.81
CA PRO A 145 8.44 3.28 -22.92
C PRO A 145 9.42 4.40 -22.50
N ILE A 146 9.10 5.64 -22.85
CA ILE A 146 9.92 6.82 -22.51
C ILE A 146 9.79 7.10 -21.01
N THR A 147 8.56 7.07 -20.46
CA THR A 147 8.33 7.17 -19.00
C THR A 147 9.13 6.12 -18.23
N LYS A 148 9.10 4.84 -18.64
CA LYS A 148 9.90 3.79 -18.00
C LYS A 148 11.39 4.09 -18.00
N LEU A 149 11.93 4.61 -19.10
CA LEU A 149 13.34 5.00 -19.17
C LEU A 149 13.68 6.12 -18.17
N MET A 150 12.77 7.08 -17.99
CA MET A 150 12.96 8.20 -17.05
C MET A 150 12.81 7.76 -15.60
N ILE A 151 11.83 6.90 -15.30
CA ILE A 151 11.69 6.24 -13.99
C ILE A 151 12.97 5.48 -13.65
N ARG A 152 13.48 4.69 -14.60
CA ARG A 152 14.72 3.92 -14.44
C ARG A 152 15.92 4.83 -14.21
N LYS A 153 16.06 5.92 -14.97
CA LYS A 153 17.13 6.90 -14.79
C LYS A 153 17.06 7.54 -13.40
N ARG A 154 15.87 7.93 -12.95
CA ARG A 154 15.68 8.56 -11.64
C ARG A 154 15.90 7.59 -10.48
N GLY A 155 15.35 6.38 -10.56
CA GLY A 155 15.66 5.31 -9.60
C GLY A 155 17.16 4.97 -9.57
N GLY A 156 17.87 5.22 -10.67
CA GLY A 156 19.33 5.15 -10.76
C GLY A 156 20.09 6.04 -9.76
N ASP A 157 19.47 7.11 -9.26
CA ASP A 157 20.09 8.01 -8.27
C ASP A 157 19.93 7.50 -6.81
N PHE A 158 19.11 6.47 -6.58
CA PHE A 158 18.87 5.88 -5.25
C PHE A 158 19.64 4.57 -5.12
N GLU A 159 20.25 4.33 -3.97
CA GLU A 159 21.07 3.16 -3.72
C GLU A 159 20.23 1.87 -3.70
N LYS A 160 19.12 1.90 -2.97
CA LYS A 160 18.12 0.82 -2.94
C LYS A 160 16.74 1.33 -3.25
N ILE A 161 15.90 0.44 -3.76
CA ILE A 161 14.50 0.74 -4.07
C ILE A 161 13.61 -0.30 -3.41
N PHE A 162 12.74 0.14 -2.50
CA PHE A 162 11.65 -0.68 -2.01
C PHE A 162 10.53 -0.70 -3.04
N VAL A 163 10.05 -1.90 -3.39
CA VAL A 163 8.91 -2.07 -4.29
C VAL A 163 7.89 -3.01 -3.66
N ILE A 164 6.61 -2.71 -3.87
CA ILE A 164 5.51 -3.56 -3.39
C ILE A 164 5.35 -4.79 -4.29
N ARG A 165 5.36 -4.60 -5.61
CA ARG A 165 5.02 -5.65 -6.58
C ARG A 165 6.26 -6.16 -7.30
N PRO A 166 6.39 -7.49 -7.49
CA PRO A 166 7.44 -8.09 -8.33
C PRO A 166 7.55 -7.47 -9.72
N ARG A 167 6.43 -7.15 -10.37
CA ARG A 167 6.44 -6.54 -11.71
C ARG A 167 7.07 -5.14 -11.73
N ASP A 168 6.97 -4.38 -10.65
CA ASP A 168 7.48 -3.00 -10.59
C ASP A 168 9.02 -3.02 -10.51
N ALA A 169 9.61 -4.11 -9.99
CA ALA A 169 11.04 -4.35 -10.04
C ALA A 169 11.59 -4.48 -11.48
N TYR A 170 10.78 -4.95 -12.43
CA TYR A 170 11.23 -5.19 -13.80
C TYR A 170 11.71 -3.90 -14.49
N ILE A 171 11.14 -2.74 -14.15
CA ILE A 171 11.57 -1.43 -14.68
C ILE A 171 13.04 -1.13 -14.34
N PHE A 172 13.56 -1.73 -13.26
CA PHE A 172 14.93 -1.55 -12.79
C PHE A 172 15.84 -2.76 -13.08
N SER A 173 15.31 -3.87 -13.62
CA SER A 173 16.03 -5.15 -13.80
C SER A 173 17.29 -5.06 -14.66
N GLU A 174 17.27 -4.22 -15.70
CA GLU A 174 18.42 -4.01 -16.57
C GLU A 174 19.44 -3.00 -15.99
N SER A 175 19.13 -2.34 -14.88
CA SER A 175 20.07 -1.45 -14.18
C SER A 175 21.04 -2.30 -13.35
N LYS A 176 22.22 -2.57 -13.90
CA LYS A 176 23.29 -3.45 -13.37
C LYS A 176 23.81 -3.18 -11.93
N LYS A 177 23.19 -2.31 -11.12
CA LYS A 177 23.74 -1.83 -9.84
C LYS A 177 22.74 -1.59 -8.70
N LYS A 178 21.47 -2.00 -8.80
CA LYS A 178 20.46 -1.62 -7.80
C LYS A 178 19.95 -2.80 -6.99
N ASP A 179 19.95 -2.62 -5.68
CA ASP A 179 19.36 -3.56 -4.73
C ASP A 179 17.87 -3.27 -4.64
N ILE A 180 17.06 -4.12 -5.27
CA ILE A 180 15.60 -4.04 -5.21
C ILE A 180 15.14 -4.87 -4.03
N VAL A 181 14.46 -4.21 -3.09
CA VAL A 181 13.96 -4.84 -1.88
C VAL A 181 12.44 -4.95 -1.97
N PHE A 182 11.93 -6.18 -1.93
CA PHE A 182 10.48 -6.40 -1.88
C PHE A 182 9.95 -6.08 -0.50
N LEU A 183 9.02 -5.12 -0.46
CA LEU A 183 8.40 -4.62 0.76
C LEU A 183 6.88 -4.62 0.57
N PRO A 184 6.21 -5.79 0.72
CA PRO A 184 4.80 -5.96 0.43
C PRO A 184 3.92 -5.09 1.33
N GLY A 185 2.66 -4.91 0.94
CA GLY A 185 1.69 -4.16 1.76
C GLY A 185 1.53 -4.79 3.14
N PHE A 186 1.47 -3.95 4.17
CA PHE A 186 1.31 -4.41 5.54
C PHE A 186 0.45 -3.40 6.30
N SER A 187 -0.58 -3.89 6.99
CA SER A 187 -1.38 -3.04 7.86
C SER A 187 -0.76 -2.99 9.25
N ALA A 188 -0.23 -1.80 9.60
CA ALA A 188 0.40 -1.56 10.90
C ALA A 188 -0.61 -1.45 12.07
N THR A 189 -1.90 -1.57 11.77
CA THR A 189 -3.02 -1.39 12.71
C THR A 189 -3.91 -2.62 12.81
N ALA A 190 -3.67 -3.65 12.00
CA ALA A 190 -4.37 -4.91 12.09
C ALA A 190 -4.06 -5.58 13.44
N LEU A 191 -5.10 -6.02 14.13
CA LEU A 191 -5.02 -6.66 15.44
C LEU A 191 -5.35 -8.16 15.31
N PRO A 192 -4.36 -9.01 14.95
CA PRO A 192 -4.56 -10.44 14.69
C PRO A 192 -5.11 -11.23 15.90
N HIS A 193 -4.94 -10.68 17.11
CA HIS A 193 -5.35 -11.30 18.37
C HIS A 193 -6.83 -11.09 18.71
N LEU A 194 -7.53 -10.18 18.00
CA LEU A 194 -8.98 -10.04 18.12
C LEU A 194 -9.65 -11.25 17.47
N THR A 195 -9.81 -12.30 18.26
CA THR A 195 -10.56 -13.49 17.88
C THR A 195 -11.95 -13.38 18.46
N SER A 196 -12.92 -13.00 17.61
CA SER A 196 -14.31 -13.20 18.00
C SER A 196 -14.60 -14.70 17.99
N THR A 197 -15.08 -15.23 19.12
CA THR A 197 -15.58 -16.60 19.24
C THR A 197 -16.87 -16.80 18.46
N LYS A 198 -17.60 -15.71 18.17
CA LYS A 198 -18.81 -15.69 17.36
C LYS A 198 -18.53 -14.99 16.04
N ARG A 199 -18.59 -15.74 14.95
CA ARG A 199 -18.51 -15.17 13.60
C ARG A 199 -19.90 -14.93 13.08
N ASP A 200 -20.10 -13.74 12.54
CA ASP A 200 -21.30 -13.41 11.83
C ASP A 200 -21.25 -14.02 10.42
N ASN A 201 -22.41 -14.35 9.88
CA ASN A 201 -22.56 -14.85 8.51
C ASN A 201 -22.45 -13.69 7.50
N TYR A 202 -21.33 -12.97 7.55
CA TYR A 202 -21.01 -11.88 6.63
C TYR A 202 -19.90 -12.28 5.67
N VAL A 203 -20.14 -11.96 4.40
CA VAL A 203 -19.09 -11.84 3.39
C VAL A 203 -18.71 -10.36 3.32
N LEU A 204 -17.52 -10.02 3.80
CA LEU A 204 -17.05 -8.65 3.95
C LEU A 204 -16.30 -8.17 2.72
N MET A 205 -16.61 -6.96 2.26
CA MET A 205 -15.77 -6.17 1.36
C MET A 205 -15.48 -4.80 1.98
N VAL A 206 -14.20 -4.47 2.11
CA VAL A 206 -13.73 -3.17 2.63
C VAL A 206 -13.20 -2.32 1.48
N GLY A 207 -13.60 -1.05 1.41
CA GLY A 207 -13.01 -0.10 0.49
C GLY A 207 -13.84 1.17 0.29
N SER A 208 -13.17 2.25 -0.12
CA SER A 208 -13.85 3.47 -0.55
C SER A 208 -14.47 3.30 -1.93
N MET A 209 -15.77 3.58 -2.05
CA MET A 209 -16.51 3.61 -3.32
C MET A 209 -16.23 4.87 -4.15
N ASN A 210 -15.40 5.78 -3.64
CA ASN A 210 -14.83 6.88 -4.41
C ASN A 210 -13.67 6.38 -5.30
N TRP A 211 -13.13 5.20 -5.02
CA TRP A 211 -12.15 4.54 -5.86
C TRP A 211 -12.83 3.59 -6.85
N LEU A 212 -12.68 3.87 -8.15
CA LEU A 212 -13.41 3.19 -9.22
C LEU A 212 -13.31 1.65 -9.16
N PRO A 213 -12.13 1.02 -8.95
CA PRO A 213 -12.03 -0.43 -8.85
C PRO A 213 -12.87 -1.05 -7.74
N ASN A 214 -13.06 -0.36 -6.61
CA ASN A 214 -13.92 -0.86 -5.53
C ASN A 214 -15.40 -0.74 -5.90
N LYS A 215 -15.81 0.36 -6.53
CA LYS A 215 -17.18 0.55 -7.00
C LYS A 215 -17.55 -0.50 -8.05
N GLU A 216 -16.71 -0.66 -9.07
CA GLU A 216 -16.88 -1.68 -10.12
C GLU A 216 -17.03 -3.07 -9.51
N ALA A 217 -16.24 -3.38 -8.50
CA ALA A 217 -16.31 -4.65 -7.79
C ALA A 217 -17.64 -4.87 -7.08
N VAL A 218 -18.14 -3.89 -6.31
CA VAL A 218 -19.45 -4.03 -5.63
C VAL A 218 -20.58 -4.13 -6.65
N ASP A 219 -20.61 -3.26 -7.66
CA ASP A 219 -21.63 -3.26 -8.71
C ASP A 219 -21.65 -4.61 -9.44
N PHE A 220 -20.49 -5.19 -9.69
CA PHE A 220 -20.33 -6.49 -10.33
C PHE A 220 -20.89 -7.65 -9.49
N LEU A 221 -20.67 -7.64 -8.18
CA LEU A 221 -21.21 -8.67 -7.27
C LEU A 221 -22.73 -8.57 -7.13
N ILE A 222 -23.26 -7.35 -7.01
CA ILE A 222 -24.69 -7.09 -6.86
C ILE A 222 -25.45 -7.49 -8.12
N THR A 223 -24.99 -7.05 -9.30
CA THR A 223 -25.59 -7.46 -10.59
C THR A 223 -25.45 -8.96 -10.85
N GLY A 224 -24.57 -9.66 -10.12
CA GLY A 224 -24.44 -11.12 -10.15
C GLY A 224 -25.38 -11.86 -9.22
N ASN A 225 -26.26 -11.14 -8.53
CA ASN A 225 -27.15 -11.66 -7.52
C ASN A 225 -26.41 -12.37 -6.37
N LEU A 226 -25.14 -12.02 -6.09
CA LEU A 226 -24.45 -12.55 -4.92
C LEU A 226 -25.24 -12.26 -3.62
N PRO A 227 -25.77 -11.04 -3.38
CA PRO A 227 -26.54 -10.76 -2.16
C PRO A 227 -27.75 -11.71 -1.99
N GLY A 228 -28.52 -11.97 -3.04
CA GLY A 228 -29.65 -12.89 -2.96
C GLY A 228 -29.22 -14.34 -2.69
N LEU A 229 -28.13 -14.79 -3.31
CA LEU A 229 -27.57 -16.12 -3.07
C LEU A 229 -27.04 -16.29 -1.64
N LEU A 230 -26.44 -15.24 -1.06
CA LEU A 230 -26.03 -15.21 0.34
C LEU A 230 -27.26 -15.21 1.27
N ASN A 231 -28.26 -14.37 0.99
CA ASN A 231 -29.45 -14.23 1.82
C ASN A 231 -30.21 -15.56 1.94
N SER A 232 -30.32 -16.31 0.84
CA SER A 232 -30.92 -17.66 0.82
C SER A 232 -30.23 -18.69 1.73
N ARG A 233 -28.99 -18.42 2.13
CA ARG A 233 -28.17 -19.26 3.04
C ARG A 233 -28.05 -18.67 4.45
N GLY A 234 -28.75 -17.58 4.74
CA GLY A 234 -28.61 -16.86 6.01
C GLY A 234 -27.31 -16.08 6.14
N TRP A 235 -26.69 -15.69 5.00
CA TRP A 235 -25.52 -14.82 4.92
C TRP A 235 -25.89 -13.46 4.32
N LYS A 236 -25.07 -12.44 4.54
CA LYS A 236 -25.22 -11.12 3.90
C LYS A 236 -23.90 -10.59 3.34
N LEU A 237 -23.98 -9.80 2.28
CA LEU A 237 -22.86 -9.03 1.77
C LEU A 237 -22.69 -7.77 2.63
N LYS A 238 -21.58 -7.70 3.38
CA LYS A 238 -21.26 -6.55 4.24
C LYS A 238 -20.26 -5.64 3.53
N LEU A 239 -20.63 -4.37 3.38
CA LEU A 239 -19.84 -3.34 2.71
C LEU A 239 -19.42 -2.28 3.73
N VAL A 240 -18.11 -2.05 3.83
CA VAL A 240 -17.53 -1.06 4.75
C VAL A 240 -16.57 -0.14 4.00
N GLY A 241 -16.69 1.16 4.25
CA GLY A 241 -15.88 2.22 3.66
C GLY A 241 -16.72 3.39 3.14
N SER A 242 -16.05 4.48 2.80
CA SER A 242 -16.74 5.69 2.34
C SER A 242 -17.53 5.44 1.04
N GLY A 243 -18.76 5.96 0.99
CA GLY A 243 -19.62 5.87 -0.18
C GLY A 243 -20.36 4.54 -0.35
N THR A 244 -20.25 3.59 0.59
CA THR A 244 -21.06 2.35 0.54
C THR A 244 -22.55 2.59 0.78
N ASP A 245 -22.92 3.73 1.38
CA ASP A 245 -24.31 4.07 1.70
C ASP A 245 -25.23 4.08 0.47
N ARG A 246 -24.66 4.24 -0.72
CA ARG A 246 -25.36 4.13 -2.00
C ARG A 246 -25.99 2.77 -2.27
N TYR A 247 -25.55 1.73 -1.55
CA TYR A 247 -26.04 0.36 -1.65
C TYR A 247 -27.06 0.03 -0.56
N ARG A 248 -27.45 0.99 0.29
CA ARG A 248 -28.53 0.81 1.27
C ARG A 248 -29.85 0.51 0.56
N GLY A 249 -30.65 -0.39 1.14
CA GLY A 249 -31.95 -0.80 0.60
C GLY A 249 -31.91 -1.98 -0.38
N ILE A 250 -30.71 -2.46 -0.75
CA ILE A 250 -30.57 -3.69 -1.54
C ILE A 250 -30.71 -4.91 -0.62
N ASP A 251 -31.63 -5.81 -0.93
CA ASP A 251 -31.83 -7.03 -0.14
C ASP A 251 -30.56 -7.90 -0.10
N GLY A 252 -30.27 -8.48 1.06
CA GLY A 252 -29.03 -9.22 1.31
C GLY A 252 -27.74 -8.38 1.45
N VAL A 253 -27.82 -7.04 1.41
CA VAL A 253 -26.67 -6.13 1.60
C VAL A 253 -26.75 -5.39 2.94
N VAL A 254 -25.63 -5.31 3.64
CA VAL A 254 -25.41 -4.47 4.82
C VAL A 254 -24.36 -3.42 4.47
N ALA A 255 -24.76 -2.18 4.29
CA ALA A 255 -23.86 -1.07 3.95
C ALA A 255 -23.65 -0.15 5.15
N GLU A 256 -22.52 -0.27 5.83
CA GLU A 256 -22.24 0.44 7.09
C GLU A 256 -21.65 1.84 6.90
N GLY A 257 -21.07 2.13 5.74
CA GLY A 257 -20.34 3.38 5.53
C GLY A 257 -18.95 3.31 6.18
N PHE A 258 -18.45 4.45 6.62
CA PHE A 258 -17.23 4.50 7.43
C PHE A 258 -17.52 3.95 8.83
N VAL A 259 -16.58 3.18 9.39
CA VAL A 259 -16.68 2.58 10.73
C VAL A 259 -15.49 2.99 11.58
N ASP A 260 -15.71 3.14 12.88
CA ASP A 260 -14.67 3.55 13.82
C ASP A 260 -13.68 2.43 14.14
N ASP A 261 -14.16 1.18 14.22
CA ASP A 261 -13.33 0.00 14.50
C ASP A 261 -13.39 -1.02 13.35
N LEU A 262 -12.48 -0.87 12.40
CA LEU A 262 -12.33 -1.80 11.30
C LEU A 262 -11.81 -3.19 11.75
N ASN A 263 -11.05 -3.26 12.85
CA ASN A 263 -10.54 -4.54 13.36
C ASN A 263 -11.68 -5.40 13.88
N ALA A 264 -12.65 -4.83 14.60
CA ALA A 264 -13.84 -5.54 15.05
C ALA A 264 -14.66 -6.10 13.86
N VAL A 265 -14.79 -5.33 12.78
CA VAL A 265 -15.47 -5.76 11.55
C VAL A 265 -14.76 -6.96 10.90
N TYR A 266 -13.44 -6.90 10.74
CA TYR A 266 -12.68 -8.04 10.22
C TYR A 266 -12.79 -9.25 11.15
N ALA A 267 -12.68 -9.06 12.46
CA ALA A 267 -12.71 -10.13 13.45
C ALA A 267 -14.05 -10.89 13.48
N SER A 268 -15.18 -10.18 13.33
CA SER A 268 -16.52 -10.79 13.35
C SER A 268 -16.94 -11.38 12.00
N SER A 269 -16.35 -10.91 10.89
CA SER A 269 -16.72 -11.37 9.54
C SER A 269 -16.28 -12.81 9.27
N GLY A 270 -17.17 -13.59 8.66
CA GLY A 270 -16.93 -15.00 8.34
C GLY A 270 -16.02 -15.22 7.14
N VAL A 271 -16.17 -14.41 6.09
CA VAL A 271 -15.37 -14.49 4.85
C VAL A 271 -15.05 -13.07 4.39
N VAL A 272 -13.87 -12.86 3.81
CA VAL A 272 -13.50 -11.57 3.20
C VAL A 272 -13.31 -11.75 1.70
N ILE A 273 -13.74 -10.77 0.91
CA ILE A 273 -13.56 -10.76 -0.54
C ILE A 273 -12.78 -9.54 -1.02
N CYS A 274 -11.89 -9.76 -1.97
CA CYS A 274 -11.09 -8.74 -2.67
C CYS A 274 -11.29 -8.84 -4.19
N PRO A 275 -12.46 -8.44 -4.73
CA PRO A 275 -12.81 -8.63 -6.13
C PRO A 275 -12.27 -7.49 -6.99
N ILE A 276 -10.95 -7.29 -7.05
CA ILE A 276 -10.35 -6.12 -7.71
C ILE A 276 -9.59 -6.54 -8.97
N TRP A 277 -10.03 -6.11 -10.14
CA TRP A 277 -9.41 -6.46 -11.43
C TRP A 277 -8.50 -5.40 -12.03
N SER A 278 -8.53 -4.20 -11.45
CA SER A 278 -7.88 -3.02 -11.98
C SER A 278 -7.37 -2.12 -10.85
N GLY A 279 -6.62 -1.08 -11.22
CA GLY A 279 -6.04 -0.15 -10.26
C GLY A 279 -4.70 -0.62 -9.70
N SER A 280 -4.23 0.13 -8.71
CA SER A 280 -2.84 0.16 -8.30
C SER A 280 -2.60 0.01 -6.82
N GLY A 281 -1.37 -0.35 -6.47
CA GLY A 281 -0.94 -0.55 -5.10
C GLY A 281 -1.12 -1.98 -4.58
N ALA A 282 -0.94 -2.11 -3.27
CA ALA A 282 -0.86 -3.41 -2.62
C ALA A 282 -2.20 -4.13 -2.43
N ASN A 283 -3.35 -3.47 -2.61
CA ASN A 283 -4.64 -3.96 -2.11
C ASN A 283 -4.55 -4.35 -0.62
N ILE A 284 -4.29 -3.36 0.23
CA ILE A 284 -4.02 -3.55 1.66
C ILE A 284 -5.09 -4.38 2.39
N LYS A 285 -6.34 -4.29 1.95
CA LYS A 285 -7.47 -5.11 2.40
C LYS A 285 -7.24 -6.63 2.35
N LEU A 286 -6.45 -7.12 1.39
CA LEU A 286 -6.04 -8.53 1.37
C LEU A 286 -5.06 -8.83 2.51
N ALA A 287 -4.05 -7.99 2.72
CA ALA A 287 -3.14 -8.13 3.87
C ALA A 287 -3.90 -8.03 5.20
N GLU A 288 -4.79 -7.06 5.35
CA GLU A 288 -5.62 -6.89 6.55
C GLU A 288 -6.45 -8.15 6.83
N ALA A 289 -7.10 -8.73 5.82
CA ALA A 289 -7.89 -9.95 5.96
C ALA A 289 -7.03 -11.16 6.37
N ILE A 290 -5.84 -11.32 5.77
CA ILE A 290 -4.88 -12.36 6.13
C ILE A 290 -4.38 -12.16 7.56
N GLN A 291 -4.06 -10.92 7.95
CA GLN A 291 -3.65 -10.57 9.31
C GLN A 291 -4.72 -10.91 10.35
N HIS A 292 -6.01 -10.74 10.04
CA HIS A 292 -7.12 -11.20 10.88
C HIS A 292 -7.43 -12.70 10.78
N GLY A 293 -6.62 -13.45 10.03
CA GLY A 293 -6.75 -14.89 9.87
C GLY A 293 -8.08 -15.29 9.23
N ARG A 294 -8.59 -14.49 8.28
CA ARG A 294 -9.86 -14.74 7.58
C ARG A 294 -9.67 -15.64 6.37
N ALA A 295 -10.70 -16.40 6.03
CA ALA A 295 -10.79 -16.99 4.71
C ALA A 295 -11.00 -15.88 3.68
N VAL A 296 -10.14 -15.83 2.66
CA VAL A 296 -10.18 -14.78 1.65
C VAL A 296 -10.43 -15.37 0.26
N ILE A 297 -11.31 -14.71 -0.51
CA ILE A 297 -11.37 -14.88 -1.96
C ILE A 297 -10.86 -13.60 -2.61
N SER A 298 -9.94 -13.71 -3.55
CA SER A 298 -9.31 -12.57 -4.22
C SER A 298 -9.12 -12.85 -5.71
N THR A 299 -9.02 -11.80 -6.52
CA THR A 299 -8.49 -11.94 -7.88
C THR A 299 -6.97 -12.14 -7.83
N LYS A 300 -6.38 -12.62 -8.94
CA LYS A 300 -4.92 -12.62 -9.09
C LYS A 300 -4.34 -11.21 -9.07
N HIS A 301 -5.02 -10.26 -9.71
CA HIS A 301 -4.60 -8.86 -9.76
C HIS A 301 -4.47 -8.25 -8.36
N ALA A 302 -5.46 -8.49 -7.50
CA ALA A 302 -5.44 -7.98 -6.13
C ALA A 302 -4.35 -8.65 -5.26
N ALA A 303 -4.03 -9.91 -5.54
CA ALA A 303 -3.05 -10.69 -4.79
C ALA A 303 -1.61 -10.53 -5.29
N GLU A 304 -1.38 -9.85 -6.41
CA GLU A 304 -0.06 -9.76 -7.06
C GLU A 304 1.04 -9.26 -6.12
N ALA A 305 0.73 -8.24 -5.31
CA ALA A 305 1.64 -7.64 -4.33
C ALA A 305 2.13 -8.61 -3.24
N TYR A 306 1.47 -9.76 -3.09
CA TYR A 306 1.76 -10.76 -2.07
C TYR A 306 2.15 -12.11 -2.67
N SER A 307 2.42 -12.17 -3.98
CA SER A 307 2.72 -13.41 -4.70
C SER A 307 3.98 -14.15 -4.19
N SER A 308 4.89 -13.45 -3.50
CA SER A 308 6.04 -14.07 -2.82
C SER A 308 5.73 -14.58 -1.41
N LEU A 309 4.60 -14.19 -0.83
CA LEU A 309 4.20 -14.50 0.55
C LEU A 309 2.98 -15.42 0.65
N LEU A 310 2.11 -15.40 -0.36
CA LEU A 310 0.84 -16.12 -0.40
C LEU A 310 0.80 -17.08 -1.58
N GLU A 311 0.34 -18.30 -1.30
CA GLU A 311 0.11 -19.35 -2.29
C GLU A 311 -1.40 -19.43 -2.65
N PRO A 312 -1.78 -19.20 -3.93
CA PRO A 312 -3.14 -19.41 -4.42
C PRO A 312 -3.68 -20.80 -4.11
N GLN A 313 -4.98 -20.89 -3.83
CA GLN A 313 -5.71 -22.13 -3.49
C GLN A 313 -5.29 -22.81 -2.17
N ARG A 314 -4.20 -22.35 -1.52
CA ARG A 314 -3.77 -22.79 -0.19
C ARG A 314 -4.08 -21.73 0.87
N ASP A 315 -3.59 -20.51 0.69
CA ASP A 315 -3.71 -19.43 1.67
C ASP A 315 -4.96 -18.57 1.44
N PHE A 316 -5.44 -18.53 0.20
CA PHE A 316 -6.65 -17.83 -0.24
C PHE A 316 -7.19 -18.47 -1.53
N LEU A 317 -8.48 -18.30 -1.83
CA LEU A 317 -9.02 -18.73 -3.12
C LEU A 317 -8.85 -17.64 -4.18
N VAL A 318 -8.43 -18.06 -5.36
CA VAL A 318 -8.36 -17.18 -6.54
C VAL A 318 -9.62 -17.32 -7.38
N ALA A 319 -10.20 -16.18 -7.75
CA ALA A 319 -11.27 -16.09 -8.74
C ALA A 319 -11.12 -14.82 -9.59
N ASP A 320 -11.01 -14.98 -10.91
CA ASP A 320 -10.70 -13.87 -11.83
C ASP A 320 -11.90 -13.38 -12.65
N ASN A 321 -13.07 -14.02 -12.57
CA ASN A 321 -14.29 -13.56 -13.24
C ASN A 321 -15.51 -13.73 -12.33
N LYS A 322 -16.66 -13.21 -12.80
CA LYS A 322 -17.92 -13.15 -12.05
C LYS A 322 -18.36 -14.46 -11.48
N LEU A 323 -18.47 -15.45 -12.35
CA LEU A 323 -19.05 -16.74 -12.02
C LEU A 323 -18.13 -17.48 -11.07
N ASP A 324 -16.82 -17.42 -11.31
CA ASP A 324 -15.83 -18.04 -10.44
C ASP A 324 -15.80 -17.37 -9.07
N PHE A 325 -15.97 -16.05 -9.00
CA PHE A 325 -15.98 -15.33 -7.71
C PHE A 325 -17.21 -15.70 -6.88
N ILE A 326 -18.39 -15.76 -7.51
CA ILE A 326 -19.62 -16.18 -6.85
C ILE A 326 -19.48 -17.65 -6.41
N ARG A 327 -19.04 -18.55 -7.28
CA ARG A 327 -18.84 -19.98 -6.96
C ARG A 327 -17.84 -20.18 -5.83
N ALA A 328 -16.71 -19.48 -5.85
CA ALA A 328 -15.70 -19.55 -4.79
C ALA A 328 -16.27 -19.04 -3.46
N THR A 329 -17.04 -17.94 -3.50
CA THR A 329 -17.72 -17.40 -2.31
C THR A 329 -18.70 -18.42 -1.74
N LEU A 330 -19.58 -19.00 -2.58
CA LEU A 330 -20.54 -20.02 -2.16
C LEU A 330 -19.85 -21.27 -1.62
N ARG A 331 -18.77 -21.72 -2.26
CA ARG A 331 -17.98 -22.85 -1.79
C ARG A 331 -17.40 -22.61 -0.40
N VAL A 332 -16.86 -21.42 -0.10
CA VAL A 332 -16.27 -21.11 1.22
C VAL A 332 -17.34 -20.96 2.31
N ILE A 333 -18.53 -20.47 1.99
CA ILE A 333 -19.61 -20.41 2.99
C ILE A 333 -20.21 -21.78 3.29
N ASP A 334 -20.35 -22.64 2.27
CA ASP A 334 -20.99 -23.96 2.37
C ASP A 334 -20.01 -25.04 2.89
N ASP A 335 -18.70 -24.93 2.61
CA ASP A 335 -17.66 -25.85 3.07
C ASP A 335 -16.88 -25.26 4.27
N GLN A 336 -17.33 -25.62 5.47
CA GLN A 336 -16.71 -25.16 6.72
C GLN A 336 -15.28 -25.71 6.91
N LEU A 337 -14.95 -26.89 6.36
CA LEU A 337 -13.61 -27.46 6.45
C LEU A 337 -12.63 -26.68 5.58
N LEU A 338 -13.03 -26.35 4.35
CA LEU A 338 -12.26 -25.49 3.46
C LEU A 338 -12.06 -24.11 4.10
N ARG A 339 -13.12 -23.48 4.61
CA ARG A 339 -13.04 -22.17 5.28
C ARG A 339 -12.06 -22.20 6.45
N GLY A 340 -12.17 -23.21 7.32
CA GLY A 340 -11.27 -23.38 8.46
C GLY A 340 -9.82 -23.65 8.05
N SER A 341 -9.59 -24.33 6.92
CA SER A 341 -8.25 -24.55 6.36
C SER A 341 -7.62 -23.24 5.88
N LEU A 342 -8.37 -22.45 5.09
CA LEU A 342 -7.92 -21.13 4.60
C LEU A 342 -7.58 -20.19 5.76
N GLU A 343 -8.42 -20.14 6.80
CA GLU A 343 -8.17 -19.32 7.98
C GLU A 343 -6.91 -19.74 8.75
N LYS A 344 -6.70 -21.06 8.94
CA LYS A 344 -5.49 -21.57 9.59
C LYS A 344 -4.23 -21.21 8.81
N HIS A 345 -4.28 -21.32 7.48
CA HIS A 345 -3.17 -20.91 6.62
C HIS A 345 -2.94 -19.41 6.68
N ALA A 346 -4.00 -18.60 6.59
CA ALA A 346 -3.92 -17.15 6.73
C ALA A 346 -3.27 -16.74 8.06
N GLN A 347 -3.67 -17.33 9.18
CA GLN A 347 -3.07 -17.09 10.50
C GLN A 347 -1.58 -17.44 10.55
N LYS A 348 -1.21 -18.59 9.97
CA LYS A 348 0.18 -19.03 9.90
C LYS A 348 1.04 -18.07 9.08
N VAL A 349 0.55 -17.67 7.90
CA VAL A 349 1.25 -16.71 7.03
C VAL A 349 1.34 -15.34 7.71
N ALA A 350 0.25 -14.87 8.32
CA ALA A 350 0.24 -13.60 9.03
C ALA A 350 1.29 -13.53 10.13
N LYS A 351 1.36 -14.57 10.98
CA LYS A 351 2.34 -14.66 12.08
C LYS A 351 3.78 -14.62 11.59
N ASN A 352 4.07 -15.19 10.41
CA ASN A 352 5.42 -15.32 9.90
C ASN A 352 5.86 -14.12 9.04
N ASN A 353 4.93 -13.55 8.27
CA ASN A 353 5.26 -12.64 7.17
C ASN A 353 4.57 -11.26 7.26
N PHE A 354 3.42 -11.17 7.95
CA PHE A 354 2.66 -9.91 8.08
C PHE A 354 2.71 -9.40 9.53
N THR A 355 3.93 -9.17 10.04
CA THR A 355 4.15 -8.57 11.35
C THR A 355 4.97 -7.30 11.22
N GLN A 356 4.77 -6.36 12.16
CA GLN A 356 5.60 -5.16 12.22
C GLN A 356 7.09 -5.52 12.37
N SER A 357 7.42 -6.53 13.17
CA SER A 357 8.82 -6.97 13.35
C SER A 357 9.44 -7.49 12.07
N HIS A 358 8.70 -8.27 11.26
CA HIS A 358 9.18 -8.74 9.96
C HIS A 358 9.41 -7.57 8.99
N PHE A 359 8.44 -6.65 8.90
CA PHE A 359 8.54 -5.45 8.05
C PHE A 359 9.71 -4.55 8.47
N THR A 360 9.86 -4.31 9.76
CA THR A 360 10.98 -3.57 10.35
C THR A 360 12.31 -4.25 10.03
N ALA A 361 12.42 -5.58 10.14
CA ALA A 361 13.66 -6.29 9.85
C ALA A 361 14.10 -6.11 8.39
N ILE A 362 13.19 -6.13 7.42
CA ILE A 362 13.50 -5.90 6.01
C ILE A 362 14.09 -4.50 5.80
N ILE A 363 13.42 -3.46 6.32
CA ILE A 363 13.89 -2.07 6.19
C ILE A 363 15.21 -1.86 6.93
N ALA A 364 15.30 -2.34 8.17
CA ALA A 364 16.50 -2.19 9.00
C ALA A 364 17.72 -2.84 8.37
N ASN A 365 17.57 -4.05 7.81
CA ASN A 365 18.66 -4.73 7.11
C ASN A 365 19.06 -3.98 5.84
N ALA A 366 18.09 -3.50 5.06
CA ALA A 366 18.36 -2.72 3.86
C ALA A 366 19.16 -1.44 4.18
N ILE A 367 18.78 -0.71 5.23
CA ILE A 367 19.47 0.52 5.65
C ILE A 367 20.86 0.23 6.22
N ARG A 368 21.00 -0.77 7.10
CA ARG A 368 22.31 -1.14 7.68
C ARG A 368 23.32 -1.55 6.61
N GLN A 369 22.88 -2.20 5.54
CA GLN A 369 23.74 -2.55 4.41
C GLN A 369 24.16 -1.36 3.55
N SER A 370 23.44 -0.23 3.64
CA SER A 370 23.76 0.99 2.91
C SER A 370 24.68 1.93 3.69
N VAL A 371 24.53 1.96 5.03
CA VAL A 371 25.30 2.85 5.90
C VAL A 371 26.68 2.28 6.26
N ASN A 372 26.83 0.94 6.27
CA ASN A 372 28.10 0.24 6.49
C ASN A 372 28.79 -0.07 5.16
#